data_AF-B3M6N7-F1
#
_entry.id   AF-B3M6N7-F1
#
_cell.length_a   1.000
_cell.length_b   1.000
_cell.length_c   1.000
_cell.angle_alpha   90.00
_cell.angle_beta   90.00
_cell.angle_gamma   90.00
#
_symmetry.space_group_name_H-M   'P 1'
#
loop_
_entity.id
_entity.type
_entity.pdbx_description
1 polymer ?
#
loop_
_entity_poly.entity_id
_entity_poly.type
_entity_poly.pdbx_seq_one_letter_code
_entity_poly.pdbx_strand_id
1 'polypeptide(L)'
;MRLLAGTLLALILALGVPVSLVRSQGTKYGLWTPDRAHSDAQPIQWTGGQFEFPCASTKSLFKSSGKFIPKNVIATRAQLIGDTIYLALPRYRKGVPATLVKTNVKPGTCSTTFKPYPCWDLQEEGNCKALQSVVDLVVDQNEVLWVLDTGIVNTLETPVRKCPPKVVAMSVKTGKVLKTVSLEGLTSSSSRLQYLVVDYAPDGGCFVYVSDAANRAIIVYNLQADRGFRVVLPKAVTAGCRSRDVLYIALIRRDCGSTELYFTYLSTSKLFSLKSEYLRSGVADGRILDLGKKPSRMVIIGTDNGSAIFFRNEGDAEVYRWDTNSTFAETNFKPVYRSQTCQLVTHAVPDYKRNTMRVLQSNFPDYMQNRVGCGAIQQLGLMQGCW
;
A
#
# COMPACT_ATOMS: atom_id res chain seq x y z
N MET A 1 10.94 -19.65 56.39
CA MET A 1 9.53 -19.51 55.99
C MET A 1 9.31 -18.05 55.62
N ARG A 2 8.89 -17.75 54.38
CA ARG A 2 8.11 -16.59 53.85
C ARG A 2 8.34 -15.18 54.47
N LEU A 3 8.27 -14.02 53.82
CA LEU A 3 7.99 -13.48 52.49
C LEU A 3 8.26 -11.96 52.62
N LEU A 4 8.36 -11.24 51.50
CA LEU A 4 7.99 -9.82 51.31
C LEU A 4 8.84 -8.72 51.98
N ALA A 5 9.67 -8.06 51.16
CA ALA A 5 10.03 -6.66 51.37
C ALA A 5 9.04 -5.78 50.58
N GLY A 6 8.22 -5.04 51.29
CA GLY A 6 7.33 -4.02 50.77
C GLY A 6 7.73 -2.63 51.28
N THR A 7 7.65 -1.67 50.36
CA THR A 7 7.33 -0.25 50.56
C THR A 7 8.24 0.62 51.43
N LEU A 8 8.92 1.56 50.79
CA LEU A 8 9.19 2.89 51.37
C LEU A 8 8.46 3.96 50.55
N LEU A 9 7.75 4.82 51.27
CA LEU A 9 6.78 5.80 50.82
C LEU A 9 7.45 7.17 50.62
N ALA A 10 7.02 7.86 49.56
CA ALA A 10 6.80 9.31 49.41
C ALA A 10 7.78 10.33 49.99
N LEU A 11 8.36 11.15 49.10
CA LEU A 11 8.33 12.62 49.19
C LEU A 11 8.74 13.22 47.83
N ILE A 12 7.88 14.05 47.22
CA ILE A 12 8.23 15.34 46.59
C ILE A 12 6.93 16.09 46.36
N LEU A 13 6.89 17.30 46.92
CA LEU A 13 5.75 18.18 47.04
C LEU A 13 5.26 18.72 45.70
N ALA A 14 3.95 18.97 45.72
CA ALA A 14 3.18 19.85 44.87
C ALA A 14 3.86 21.21 44.63
N LEU A 15 4.04 21.54 43.35
CA LEU A 15 3.94 22.91 42.86
C LEU A 15 2.89 22.91 41.75
N GLY A 16 1.83 23.69 41.98
CA GLY A 16 0.73 23.85 41.04
C GLY A 16 1.24 24.42 39.72
N VAL A 17 1.12 23.62 38.66
CA VAL A 17 1.27 24.07 37.28
C VAL A 17 -0.15 24.23 36.72
N PRO A 18 -0.50 25.39 36.13
CA PRO A 18 -1.82 25.59 35.56
C PRO A 18 -2.08 24.55 34.46
N VAL A 19 -3.33 24.10 34.35
CA VAL A 19 -3.83 23.27 33.24
C VAL A 19 -3.66 24.08 31.95
N SER A 20 -2.48 23.99 31.36
CA SER A 20 -2.19 24.53 30.05
C SER A 20 -2.71 23.54 29.01
N LEU A 21 -3.60 24.05 28.14
CA LEU A 21 -4.09 23.45 26.90
C LEU A 21 -3.26 22.26 26.42
N VAL A 22 -3.91 21.11 26.28
CA VAL A 22 -3.47 20.04 25.39
C VAL A 22 -3.36 20.65 23.99
N ARG A 23 -2.16 21.12 23.66
CA ARG A 23 -1.80 21.53 22.31
C ARG A 23 -1.72 20.24 21.52
N SER A 24 -2.66 20.03 20.60
CA SER A 24 -2.62 18.91 19.67
C SER A 24 -1.26 18.91 19.00
N GLN A 25 -0.43 17.91 19.33
CA GLN A 25 0.73 17.61 18.53
C GLN A 25 0.19 17.05 17.22
N GLY A 26 0.09 17.91 16.21
CA GLY A 26 -0.14 17.49 14.84
C GLY A 26 0.86 16.38 14.53
N THR A 27 0.33 15.24 14.09
CA THR A 27 1.18 14.12 13.65
C THR A 27 2.14 14.67 12.59
N LYS A 28 3.38 14.16 12.59
CA LYS A 28 4.45 14.54 11.65
C LYS A 28 4.03 14.53 10.15
N TYR A 29 2.87 13.94 9.84
CA TYR A 29 2.25 13.80 8.52
C TYR A 29 0.80 14.34 8.53
N GLY A 30 0.64 15.58 9.02
CA GLY A 30 -0.65 16.21 9.33
C GLY A 30 -1.77 15.99 8.32
N LEU A 31 -3.01 16.08 8.82
CA LEU A 31 -4.24 16.09 8.04
C LEU A 31 -4.12 17.06 6.88
N TRP A 32 -4.28 16.53 5.66
CA TRP A 32 -4.17 17.28 4.42
C TRP A 32 -5.18 18.44 4.40
N THR A 33 -4.69 19.66 4.19
CA THR A 33 -5.53 20.84 3.91
C THR A 33 -5.48 21.18 2.42
N PRO A 34 -6.63 21.46 1.76
CA PRO A 34 -6.70 21.56 0.29
C PRO A 34 -6.05 22.81 -0.33
N ASP A 35 -5.65 23.79 0.47
CA ASP A 35 -5.49 25.16 -0.02
C ASP A 35 -4.04 25.48 -0.42
N ARG A 36 -3.53 24.94 -1.54
CA ARG A 36 -2.44 25.59 -2.29
C ARG A 36 -2.60 25.47 -3.80
N ALA A 37 -2.40 26.63 -4.43
CA ALA A 37 -2.54 26.89 -5.85
C ALA A 37 -1.69 26.00 -6.77
N HIS A 38 -2.21 25.84 -7.98
CA HIS A 38 -1.68 25.08 -9.10
C HIS A 38 -0.18 25.32 -9.35
N SER A 39 0.60 24.26 -9.25
CA SER A 39 1.95 24.19 -9.80
C SER A 39 1.89 23.46 -11.14
N ASP A 40 2.39 24.10 -12.20
CA ASP A 40 2.69 23.53 -13.53
C ASP A 40 3.83 22.48 -13.48
N ALA A 41 3.83 21.62 -12.46
CA ALA A 41 4.79 20.55 -12.38
C ALA A 41 4.45 19.47 -13.42
N GLN A 42 5.25 19.45 -14.50
CA GLN A 42 5.19 18.39 -15.50
C GLN A 42 5.22 17.01 -14.84
N PRO A 43 4.36 16.07 -15.29
CA PRO A 43 4.30 14.75 -14.69
C PRO A 43 5.56 13.94 -15.00
N ILE A 44 5.93 13.06 -14.08
CA ILE A 44 7.07 12.15 -14.30
C ILE A 44 6.58 10.97 -15.12
N GLN A 45 7.20 10.72 -16.26
CA GLN A 45 6.81 9.64 -17.16
C GLN A 45 7.97 8.68 -17.46
N TRP A 46 7.64 7.41 -17.71
CA TRP A 46 8.60 6.40 -18.15
C TRP A 46 7.93 5.22 -18.87
N THR A 47 8.74 4.44 -19.57
CA THR A 47 8.29 3.29 -20.35
C THR A 47 9.08 2.03 -19.97
N GLY A 48 8.39 1.00 -19.47
CA GLY A 48 8.97 -0.25 -18.96
C GLY A 48 9.76 -0.04 -17.67
N GLY A 49 10.86 0.70 -17.73
CA GLY A 49 11.73 1.05 -16.60
C GLY A 49 13.20 1.05 -17.00
N GLN A 50 13.98 1.98 -16.43
CA GLN A 50 15.41 2.09 -16.69
C GLN A 50 16.17 1.75 -15.41
N PHE A 51 16.75 0.55 -15.29
CA PHE A 51 17.46 0.15 -14.08
C PHE A 51 18.92 0.62 -14.09
N GLU A 52 19.40 1.03 -12.92
CA GLU A 52 20.82 1.27 -12.64
C GLU A 52 21.53 -0.07 -12.39
N PHE A 53 22.10 -0.63 -13.46
CA PHE A 53 22.92 -1.84 -13.38
C PHE A 53 24.33 -1.50 -12.88
N PRO A 54 25.02 -2.44 -12.19
CA PRO A 54 26.38 -2.21 -11.71
C PRO A 54 27.36 -1.84 -12.83
N CYS A 55 27.19 -2.43 -14.01
CA CYS A 55 27.96 -2.10 -15.21
C CYS A 55 27.21 -2.50 -16.50
N ALA A 56 27.72 -2.06 -17.64
CA ALA A 56 27.13 -2.32 -18.95
C ALA A 56 27.09 -3.82 -19.31
N SER A 57 28.12 -4.59 -18.93
CA SER A 57 28.15 -6.04 -19.17
C SER A 57 27.05 -6.77 -18.39
N THR A 58 26.80 -6.41 -17.12
CA THR A 58 25.67 -6.97 -16.34
C THR A 58 24.34 -6.65 -17.01
N LYS A 59 24.15 -5.41 -17.48
CA LYS A 59 22.93 -5.02 -18.21
C LYS A 59 22.74 -5.87 -19.47
N SER A 60 23.80 -6.06 -20.26
CA SER A 60 23.76 -6.87 -21.47
C SER A 60 23.45 -8.34 -21.16
N LEU A 61 24.05 -8.90 -20.10
CA LEU A 61 23.77 -10.26 -19.65
C LEU A 61 22.31 -10.43 -19.22
N PHE A 62 21.77 -9.51 -18.43
CA PHE A 62 20.36 -9.58 -18.02
C PHE A 62 19.41 -9.52 -19.22
N LYS A 63 19.73 -8.71 -20.23
CA LYS A 63 18.95 -8.66 -21.47
C LYS A 63 19.06 -9.95 -22.28
N SER A 64 20.27 -10.43 -22.55
CA SER A 64 20.48 -11.63 -23.37
C SER A 64 19.95 -12.90 -22.71
N SER A 65 20.01 -12.98 -21.37
CA SER A 65 19.48 -14.11 -20.60
C SER A 65 17.96 -14.02 -20.33
N GLY A 66 17.28 -12.97 -20.82
CA GLY A 66 15.85 -12.75 -20.56
C GLY A 66 15.49 -12.38 -19.11
N LYS A 67 16.49 -12.08 -18.25
CA LYS A 67 16.29 -11.57 -16.88
C LYS A 67 15.87 -10.11 -16.84
N PHE A 68 15.99 -9.38 -17.95
CA PHE A 68 15.44 -8.05 -18.14
C PHE A 68 14.69 -7.93 -19.47
N ILE A 69 13.36 -7.82 -19.39
CA ILE A 69 12.45 -7.60 -20.51
C ILE A 69 11.66 -6.32 -20.21
N PRO A 70 12.02 -5.17 -20.79
CA PRO A 70 11.39 -3.87 -20.46
C PRO A 70 9.86 -3.86 -20.56
N LYS A 71 9.29 -4.54 -21.56
CA LYS A 71 7.83 -4.66 -21.74
C LYS A 71 7.10 -5.38 -20.61
N ASN A 72 7.81 -6.16 -19.81
CA ASN A 72 7.24 -6.92 -18.70
C ASN A 72 7.28 -6.17 -17.37
N VAL A 73 7.92 -4.98 -17.33
CA VAL A 73 8.06 -4.18 -16.11
C VAL A 73 6.91 -3.16 -16.04
N ILE A 74 6.18 -3.20 -14.93
CA ILE A 74 5.09 -2.27 -14.61
C ILE A 74 5.12 -1.95 -13.11
N ALA A 75 4.94 -0.67 -12.77
CA ALA A 75 4.75 -0.23 -11.40
C ALA A 75 3.25 -0.21 -11.07
N THR A 76 2.90 -0.80 -9.95
CA THR A 76 1.50 -0.89 -9.51
C THR A 76 1.22 -0.04 -8.28
N ARG A 77 2.25 0.22 -7.45
CA ARG A 77 2.15 0.94 -6.18
C ARG A 77 3.36 1.83 -5.98
N ALA A 78 3.17 2.93 -5.26
CA ALA A 78 4.18 3.94 -5.02
C ALA A 78 4.09 4.50 -3.60
N GLN A 79 5.22 4.84 -2.98
CA GLN A 79 5.25 5.61 -1.73
C GLN A 79 6.27 6.74 -1.87
N LEU A 80 5.97 7.91 -1.31
CA LEU A 80 6.83 9.09 -1.42
C LEU A 80 7.36 9.51 -0.05
N ILE A 81 8.67 9.74 0.02
CA ILE A 81 9.35 10.32 1.18
C ILE A 81 10.30 11.39 0.68
N GLY A 82 9.96 12.65 0.96
CA GLY A 82 10.71 13.79 0.46
C GLY A 82 10.67 13.88 -1.07
N ASP A 83 11.80 13.63 -1.72
CA ASP A 83 11.91 13.57 -3.18
C ASP A 83 12.09 12.13 -3.70
N THR A 84 12.10 11.13 -2.82
CA THR A 84 12.30 9.74 -3.22
C THR A 84 10.95 9.04 -3.36
N ILE A 85 10.75 8.37 -4.51
CA ILE A 85 9.64 7.45 -4.74
C ILE A 85 10.15 6.02 -4.59
N TYR A 86 9.41 5.23 -3.83
CA TYR A 86 9.54 3.78 -3.79
C TYR A 86 8.45 3.17 -4.67
N LEU A 87 8.79 2.21 -5.52
CA LEU A 87 7.85 1.57 -6.44
C LEU A 87 7.85 0.06 -6.24
N ALA A 88 6.65 -0.54 -6.19
CA ALA A 88 6.48 -1.97 -6.39
C ALA A 88 6.42 -2.25 -7.89
N LEU A 89 7.30 -3.14 -8.34
CA LEU A 89 7.33 -3.71 -9.68
C LEU A 89 7.05 -5.22 -9.56
N PRO A 90 5.78 -5.65 -9.43
CA PRO A 90 5.49 -7.05 -9.21
C PRO A 90 6.04 -7.92 -10.35
N ARG A 91 6.56 -9.10 -10.04
CA ARG A 91 7.04 -10.05 -11.06
C ARG A 91 5.87 -10.80 -11.70
N TYR A 92 4.97 -10.07 -12.37
CA TYR A 92 3.80 -10.63 -13.04
C TYR A 92 4.16 -11.46 -14.27
N ARG A 93 5.27 -11.11 -14.94
CA ARG A 93 5.85 -11.82 -16.07
C ARG A 93 7.36 -11.95 -15.85
N LYS A 94 8.01 -12.85 -16.58
CA LYS A 94 9.46 -13.03 -16.52
C LYS A 94 10.21 -11.75 -16.90
N GLY A 95 11.47 -11.62 -16.45
CA GLY A 95 12.35 -10.54 -16.89
C GLY A 95 12.13 -9.21 -16.16
N VAL A 96 11.66 -9.23 -14.92
CA VAL A 96 11.60 -8.07 -14.02
C VAL A 96 12.81 -8.13 -13.05
N PRO A 97 13.87 -7.34 -13.27
CA PRO A 97 15.14 -7.51 -12.54
C PRO A 97 15.02 -7.27 -11.03
N ALA A 98 14.32 -6.22 -10.65
CA ALA A 98 14.07 -5.85 -9.25
C ALA A 98 12.59 -5.58 -9.06
N THR A 99 12.02 -6.14 -7.98
CA THR A 99 10.60 -6.00 -7.65
C THR A 99 10.33 -4.82 -6.72
N LEU A 100 11.36 -4.32 -6.04
CA LEU A 100 11.30 -3.10 -5.25
C LEU A 100 12.42 -2.17 -5.69
N VAL A 101 12.06 -0.96 -6.09
CA VAL A 101 13.01 0.05 -6.54
C VAL A 101 12.73 1.39 -5.88
N LYS A 102 13.73 2.25 -5.89
CA LYS A 102 13.57 3.68 -5.62
C LYS A 102 14.05 4.52 -6.78
N THR A 103 13.51 5.73 -6.87
CA THR A 103 13.96 6.79 -7.78
C THR A 103 13.70 8.15 -7.14
N ASN A 104 14.21 9.22 -7.74
CA ASN A 104 14.00 10.59 -7.28
C ASN A 104 13.08 11.38 -8.22
N VAL A 105 12.26 12.23 -7.62
CA VAL A 105 11.46 13.27 -8.27
C VAL A 105 12.27 14.54 -8.31
N LYS A 106 12.78 14.91 -9.48
CA LYS A 106 13.27 16.27 -9.70
C LYS A 106 12.35 16.96 -10.71
N PRO A 107 11.93 18.21 -10.47
CA PRO A 107 11.26 19.00 -11.50
C PRO A 107 12.10 19.02 -12.78
N GLY A 108 11.46 18.80 -13.94
CA GLY A 108 12.13 18.78 -15.24
C GLY A 108 12.84 17.47 -15.63
N THR A 109 12.81 16.41 -14.81
CA THR A 109 13.31 15.10 -15.28
C THR A 109 12.28 14.38 -16.15
N CYS A 110 12.58 14.28 -17.45
CA CYS A 110 11.77 13.54 -18.43
C CYS A 110 11.98 12.01 -18.40
N SER A 111 12.92 11.52 -17.58
CA SER A 111 13.16 10.08 -17.41
C SER A 111 13.57 9.78 -15.97
N THR A 112 13.22 8.59 -15.50
CA THR A 112 13.52 8.11 -14.15
C THR A 112 14.37 6.85 -14.23
N THR A 113 15.47 6.83 -13.48
CA THR A 113 16.32 5.64 -13.33
C THR A 113 15.99 4.95 -12.02
N PHE A 114 15.68 3.67 -12.09
CA PHE A 114 15.35 2.81 -10.99
C PHE A 114 16.60 2.21 -10.35
N LYS A 115 16.78 2.52 -9.07
CA LYS A 115 17.76 1.85 -8.22
C LYS A 115 17.05 0.74 -7.45
N PRO A 116 17.48 -0.52 -7.56
CA PRO A 116 17.02 -1.58 -6.67
C PRO A 116 17.12 -1.17 -5.21
N TYR A 117 16.09 -1.45 -4.43
CA TYR A 117 16.03 -1.04 -3.04
C TYR A 117 15.93 -2.23 -2.08
N PRO A 118 16.76 -2.27 -1.01
CA PRO A 118 17.85 -1.35 -0.72
C PRO A 118 19.09 -1.57 -1.60
N CYS A 119 19.24 -2.75 -2.18
CA CYS A 119 20.35 -3.15 -3.04
C CYS A 119 19.95 -4.30 -3.98
N TRP A 120 20.84 -4.70 -4.88
CA TRP A 120 20.64 -5.82 -5.81
C TRP A 120 20.48 -7.18 -5.10
N ASP A 121 21.20 -7.42 -3.99
CA ASP A 121 21.14 -8.69 -3.27
C ASP A 121 19.73 -8.99 -2.73
N LEU A 122 19.00 -7.96 -2.31
CA LEU A 122 17.60 -8.14 -1.87
C LEU A 122 16.62 -8.35 -3.02
N GLN A 123 17.09 -8.37 -4.27
CA GLN A 123 16.27 -8.65 -5.45
C GLN A 123 16.56 -10.02 -6.07
N GLU A 124 17.38 -10.85 -5.45
CA GLU A 124 17.70 -12.17 -5.98
C GLU A 124 16.46 -13.10 -5.99
N GLU A 125 15.98 -13.45 -7.19
CA GLU A 125 14.89 -14.41 -7.35
C GLU A 125 15.36 -15.82 -6.95
N GLY A 126 14.55 -16.53 -6.16
CA GLY A 126 14.83 -17.87 -5.63
C GLY A 126 15.50 -17.87 -4.26
N ASN A 127 16.13 -16.78 -3.85
CA ASN A 127 16.67 -16.63 -2.51
C ASN A 127 15.57 -16.14 -1.55
N CYS A 128 15.08 -17.00 -0.65
CA CYS A 128 13.95 -16.64 0.21
C CYS A 128 14.25 -15.59 1.30
N LYS A 129 15.53 -15.24 1.50
CA LYS A 129 15.92 -14.05 2.28
C LYS A 129 15.74 -12.75 1.50
N ALA A 130 15.69 -12.82 0.17
CA ALA A 130 15.44 -11.71 -0.76
C ALA A 130 13.97 -11.63 -1.20
N LEU A 131 13.62 -10.55 -1.91
CA LEU A 131 12.27 -10.28 -2.38
C LEU A 131 11.95 -11.01 -3.69
N GLN A 132 10.79 -11.69 -3.72
CA GLN A 132 10.36 -12.48 -4.86
C GLN A 132 9.38 -11.73 -5.76
N SER A 133 8.33 -11.15 -5.19
CA SER A 133 7.36 -10.33 -5.95
C SER A 133 6.59 -9.43 -4.98
N VAL A 134 7.04 -8.18 -4.90
CA VAL A 134 6.39 -7.15 -4.09
C VAL A 134 5.15 -6.64 -4.82
N VAL A 135 3.98 -6.78 -4.19
CA VAL A 135 2.68 -6.39 -4.77
C VAL A 135 2.10 -5.11 -4.16
N ASP A 136 2.46 -4.81 -2.91
CA ASP A 136 2.05 -3.59 -2.22
C ASP A 136 3.15 -3.08 -1.28
N LEU A 137 3.12 -1.78 -1.02
CA LEU A 137 3.99 -1.11 -0.08
C LEU A 137 3.30 0.06 0.62
N VAL A 138 3.66 0.28 1.88
CA VAL A 138 3.22 1.42 2.67
C VAL A 138 4.38 1.96 3.49
N VAL A 139 4.44 3.28 3.64
CA VAL A 139 5.37 3.94 4.55
C VAL A 139 4.59 4.34 5.78
N ASP A 140 5.10 3.99 6.96
CA ASP A 140 4.50 4.42 8.21
C ASP A 140 5.09 5.73 8.75
N GLN A 141 4.51 6.21 9.85
CA GLN A 141 4.91 7.43 10.54
C GLN A 141 6.36 7.43 11.08
N ASN A 142 7.00 6.27 11.16
CA ASN A 142 8.38 6.10 11.62
C ASN A 142 9.38 6.05 10.45
N GLU A 143 8.93 6.33 9.22
CA GLU A 143 9.71 6.17 7.99
C GLU A 143 10.21 4.73 7.81
N VAL A 144 9.39 3.78 8.23
CA VAL A 144 9.57 2.37 7.90
C VAL A 144 8.77 2.07 6.64
N LEU A 145 9.47 1.58 5.62
CA LEU A 145 8.86 1.05 4.41
C LEU A 145 8.49 -0.42 4.66
N TRP A 146 7.21 -0.71 4.62
CA TRP A 146 6.66 -2.04 4.73
C TRP A 146 6.29 -2.54 3.33
N VAL A 147 6.75 -3.73 2.96
CA VAL A 147 6.46 -4.32 1.65
C VAL A 147 5.85 -5.70 1.79
N LEU A 148 4.84 -5.98 0.99
CA LEU A 148 4.20 -7.28 0.89
C LEU A 148 4.81 -8.08 -0.26
N ASP A 149 5.61 -9.09 0.07
CA ASP A 149 6.16 -10.06 -0.89
C ASP A 149 5.29 -11.33 -0.90
N THR A 150 4.69 -11.61 -2.05
CA THR A 150 3.80 -12.78 -2.19
C THR A 150 4.56 -14.11 -2.31
N GLY A 151 5.86 -14.08 -2.63
CA GLY A 151 6.63 -15.29 -2.90
C GLY A 151 6.33 -15.94 -4.26
N ILE A 152 5.41 -15.38 -5.06
CA ILE A 152 4.95 -15.96 -6.33
C ILE A 152 5.33 -15.02 -7.49
N VAL A 153 6.02 -15.59 -8.48
CA VAL A 153 6.41 -14.89 -9.71
C VAL A 153 5.62 -15.42 -10.91
N ASN A 154 5.65 -14.68 -12.03
CA ASN A 154 5.01 -15.02 -13.31
C ASN A 154 3.49 -15.22 -13.20
N THR A 155 2.82 -14.45 -12.33
CA THR A 155 1.39 -14.63 -12.01
C THR A 155 0.42 -14.38 -13.17
N LEU A 156 0.85 -13.70 -14.25
CA LEU A 156 0.09 -13.49 -15.49
C LEU A 156 0.52 -14.44 -16.64
N GLU A 157 1.42 -15.37 -16.35
CA GLU A 157 1.86 -16.43 -17.26
C GLU A 157 1.63 -17.77 -16.57
N THR A 158 2.70 -18.44 -16.15
CA THR A 158 2.66 -19.65 -15.34
C THR A 158 3.13 -19.28 -13.92
N PRO A 159 2.21 -19.11 -12.94
CA PRO A 159 2.59 -18.74 -11.59
C PRO A 159 3.55 -19.77 -10.98
N VAL A 160 4.67 -19.31 -10.43
CA VAL A 160 5.66 -20.15 -9.74
C VAL A 160 5.86 -19.61 -8.33
N ARG A 161 5.57 -20.44 -7.33
CA ARG A 161 5.89 -20.13 -5.93
C ARG A 161 7.37 -20.40 -5.69
N LYS A 162 8.14 -19.33 -5.50
CA LYS A 162 9.58 -19.39 -5.20
C LYS A 162 9.82 -19.50 -3.70
N CYS A 163 9.02 -18.80 -2.91
CA CYS A 163 9.17 -18.72 -1.45
C CYS A 163 7.81 -18.60 -0.74
N PRO A 164 7.76 -18.82 0.58
CA PRO A 164 6.61 -18.43 1.40
C PRO A 164 6.37 -16.91 1.35
N PRO A 165 5.11 -16.46 1.49
CA PRO A 165 4.78 -15.04 1.54
C PRO A 165 5.29 -14.40 2.83
N LYS A 166 5.71 -13.13 2.74
CA LYS A 166 6.26 -12.38 3.86
C LYS A 166 5.97 -10.89 3.76
N VAL A 167 5.94 -10.21 4.91
CA VAL A 167 6.01 -8.75 4.98
C VAL A 167 7.40 -8.36 5.47
N VAL A 168 8.06 -7.42 4.79
CA VAL A 168 9.40 -6.96 5.17
C VAL A 168 9.33 -5.48 5.54
N ALA A 169 9.82 -5.15 6.73
CA ALA A 169 9.95 -3.79 7.24
C ALA A 169 11.38 -3.31 7.04
N MET A 170 11.56 -2.16 6.38
CA MET A 170 12.88 -1.57 6.11
C MET A 170 12.93 -0.11 6.57
N SER A 171 14.00 0.27 7.26
CA SER A 171 14.25 1.66 7.58
C SER A 171 14.56 2.42 6.30
N VAL A 172 13.77 3.46 5.99
CA VAL A 172 14.05 4.32 4.83
C VAL A 172 15.36 5.09 4.99
N LYS A 173 15.66 5.52 6.23
CA LYS A 173 16.86 6.29 6.55
C LYS A 173 18.15 5.51 6.28
N THR A 174 18.16 4.22 6.61
CA THR A 174 19.39 3.40 6.58
C THR A 174 19.39 2.34 5.49
N GLY A 175 18.25 2.03 4.87
CA GLY A 175 18.09 0.91 3.96
C GLY A 175 18.13 -0.47 4.63
N LYS A 176 18.25 -0.54 5.96
CA LYS A 176 18.36 -1.81 6.68
C LYS A 176 16.98 -2.47 6.85
N VAL A 177 16.95 -3.79 6.71
CA VAL A 177 15.81 -4.62 7.10
C VAL A 177 15.70 -4.60 8.62
N LEU A 178 14.55 -4.18 9.15
CA LEU A 178 14.24 -4.10 10.57
C LEU A 178 13.53 -5.36 11.08
N LYS A 179 12.61 -5.91 10.27
CA LYS A 179 11.83 -7.09 10.60
C LYS A 179 11.39 -7.81 9.33
N THR A 180 11.31 -9.13 9.40
CA THR A 180 10.60 -9.95 8.43
C THR A 180 9.49 -10.69 9.18
N VAL A 181 8.24 -10.45 8.76
CA VAL A 181 7.05 -11.13 9.26
C VAL A 181 6.74 -12.27 8.30
N SER A 182 6.86 -13.50 8.77
CA SER A 182 6.41 -14.66 8.00
C SER A 182 4.89 -14.69 7.98
N LEU A 183 4.30 -14.90 6.79
CA LEU A 183 2.87 -15.17 6.63
C LEU A 183 2.61 -16.68 6.41
N GLU A 184 3.61 -17.51 6.62
CA GLU A 184 3.47 -18.96 6.64
C GLU A 184 2.57 -19.39 7.80
N GLY A 185 1.76 -20.43 7.58
CA GLY A 185 0.72 -20.85 8.53
C GLY A 185 -0.52 -19.93 8.60
N LEU A 186 -0.41 -18.68 8.14
CA LEU A 186 -1.53 -17.74 7.98
C LEU A 186 -2.09 -17.74 6.55
N THR A 187 -1.46 -18.48 5.66
CA THR A 187 -1.80 -18.58 4.23
C THR A 187 -1.94 -20.03 3.78
N SER A 188 -2.57 -20.22 2.63
CA SER A 188 -2.69 -21.52 1.95
C SER A 188 -2.08 -21.45 0.55
N SER A 189 -2.01 -22.60 -0.13
CA SER A 189 -1.57 -22.66 -1.53
C SER A 189 -2.42 -21.80 -2.46
N SER A 190 -3.71 -21.63 -2.15
CA SER A 190 -4.67 -20.80 -2.88
C SER A 190 -4.66 -19.32 -2.51
N SER A 191 -3.97 -18.91 -1.44
CA SER A 191 -3.95 -17.52 -0.96
C SER A 191 -3.60 -16.54 -2.08
N ARG A 192 -4.37 -15.44 -2.12
CA ARG A 192 -4.14 -14.34 -3.05
C ARG A 192 -3.97 -13.06 -2.27
N LEU A 193 -2.73 -12.80 -1.87
CA LEU A 193 -2.36 -11.62 -1.11
C LEU A 193 -2.20 -10.41 -2.04
N GLN A 194 -2.79 -9.28 -1.70
CA GLN A 194 -2.89 -8.15 -2.64
C GLN A 194 -2.58 -6.80 -2.03
N TYR A 195 -3.05 -6.53 -0.81
CA TYR A 195 -2.88 -5.23 -0.17
C TYR A 195 -2.39 -5.39 1.25
N LEU A 196 -1.62 -4.40 1.68
CA LEU A 196 -1.02 -4.29 3.01
C LEU A 196 -1.31 -2.91 3.58
N VAL A 197 -1.72 -2.87 4.84
CA VAL A 197 -1.75 -1.66 5.66
C VAL A 197 -1.10 -1.93 7.01
N VAL A 198 -0.51 -0.89 7.59
CA VAL A 198 0.07 -0.91 8.94
C VAL A 198 -0.80 -0.03 9.82
N ASP A 199 -1.07 -0.46 11.04
CA ASP A 199 -1.91 0.23 12.03
C ASP A 199 -1.16 0.34 13.36
N TYR A 200 -1.40 1.44 14.07
CA TYR A 200 -0.85 1.64 15.41
C TYR A 200 -2.01 1.82 16.37
N ALA A 201 -2.13 0.92 17.33
CA ALA A 201 -3.11 1.00 18.40
C ALA A 201 -2.82 2.21 19.32
N PRO A 202 -3.82 2.70 20.08
CA PRO A 202 -3.63 3.85 20.98
C PRO A 202 -2.53 3.67 22.02
N ASP A 203 -2.22 2.42 22.39
CA ASP A 203 -1.13 2.04 23.30
C ASP A 203 0.24 1.90 22.62
N GLY A 204 0.33 2.18 21.32
CA GLY A 204 1.54 2.03 20.50
C GLY A 204 1.74 0.63 19.90
N GLY A 205 0.81 -0.31 20.11
CA GLY A 205 0.82 -1.63 19.48
C GLY A 205 0.86 -1.52 17.94
N CYS A 206 1.79 -2.20 17.27
CA CYS A 206 1.97 -2.14 15.83
C CYS A 206 1.37 -3.39 15.20
N PHE A 207 0.46 -3.19 14.26
CA PHE A 207 -0.28 -4.25 13.60
C PHE A 207 -0.13 -4.14 12.08
N VAL A 208 -0.06 -5.30 11.45
CA VAL A 208 -0.08 -5.43 9.99
C VAL A 208 -1.36 -6.13 9.58
N TYR A 209 -2.08 -5.54 8.62
CA TYR A 209 -3.24 -6.17 8.00
C TYR A 209 -2.95 -6.46 6.53
N VAL A 210 -3.18 -7.71 6.11
CA VAL A 210 -2.97 -8.15 4.72
C VAL A 210 -4.26 -8.78 4.18
N SER A 211 -4.70 -8.35 3.00
CA SER A 211 -5.88 -8.94 2.36
C SER A 211 -5.54 -10.28 1.70
N ASP A 212 -6.34 -11.31 1.95
CA ASP A 212 -6.29 -12.61 1.26
C ASP A 212 -7.63 -12.90 0.58
N ALA A 213 -7.72 -12.51 -0.69
CA ALA A 213 -8.97 -12.55 -1.44
C ALA A 213 -9.49 -13.97 -1.68
N ALA A 214 -8.61 -14.93 -1.97
CA ALA A 214 -9.01 -16.30 -2.27
C ALA A 214 -9.58 -17.01 -1.04
N ASN A 215 -9.03 -16.70 0.14
CA ASN A 215 -9.43 -17.32 1.39
C ASN A 215 -10.47 -16.52 2.19
N ARG A 216 -10.99 -15.42 1.63
CA ARG A 216 -11.98 -14.56 2.28
C ARG A 216 -11.53 -14.11 3.66
N ALA A 217 -10.29 -13.64 3.77
CA ALA A 217 -9.73 -13.31 5.06
C ALA A 217 -8.91 -12.02 5.01
N ILE A 218 -8.85 -11.37 6.16
CA ILE A 218 -7.83 -10.37 6.47
C ILE A 218 -6.89 -11.02 7.47
N ILE A 219 -5.62 -11.13 7.10
CA ILE A 219 -4.58 -11.59 8.02
C ILE A 219 -4.24 -10.42 8.93
N VAL A 220 -4.22 -10.67 10.23
CA VAL A 220 -3.83 -9.70 11.26
C VAL A 220 -2.56 -10.21 11.92
N TYR A 221 -1.54 -9.36 12.01
CA TYR A 221 -0.29 -9.69 12.69
C TYR A 221 0.05 -8.62 13.72
N ASN A 222 0.24 -9.03 14.98
CA ASN A 222 0.70 -8.17 16.07
C ASN A 222 2.23 -8.28 16.15
N LEU A 223 2.93 -7.16 15.92
CA LEU A 223 4.40 -7.14 15.89
C LEU A 223 5.01 -7.34 17.28
N GLN A 224 4.42 -6.77 18.34
CA GLN A 224 4.93 -6.90 19.70
C GLN A 224 4.77 -8.34 20.22
N ALA A 225 3.63 -8.97 19.94
CA ALA A 225 3.35 -10.35 20.35
C ALA A 225 3.98 -11.39 19.40
N ASP A 226 4.56 -10.95 18.28
CA ASP A 226 5.08 -11.78 17.18
C ASP A 226 4.12 -12.91 16.77
N ARG A 227 2.83 -12.57 16.68
CA ARG A 227 1.76 -13.53 16.43
C ARG A 227 0.75 -12.97 15.45
N GLY A 228 0.31 -13.81 14.53
CA GLY A 228 -0.79 -13.50 13.62
C GLY A 228 -1.95 -14.49 13.72
N PHE A 229 -3.08 -14.05 13.17
CA PHE A 229 -4.29 -14.85 12.98
C PHE A 229 -5.05 -14.33 11.76
N ARG A 230 -6.16 -15.00 11.42
CA ARG A 230 -7.00 -14.66 10.28
C ARG A 230 -8.37 -14.25 10.77
N VAL A 231 -8.82 -13.07 10.34
CA VAL A 231 -10.22 -12.66 10.43
C VAL A 231 -10.91 -13.17 9.17
N VAL A 232 -11.75 -14.19 9.31
CA VAL A 232 -12.52 -14.75 8.19
C VAL A 232 -13.76 -13.88 7.95
N LEU A 233 -13.92 -13.44 6.71
CA LEU A 233 -15.01 -12.57 6.30
C LEU A 233 -16.30 -13.39 6.07
N PRO A 234 -17.46 -12.90 6.53
CA PRO A 234 -18.73 -13.59 6.40
C PRO A 234 -19.12 -13.71 4.92
N LYS A 235 -19.93 -14.72 4.58
CA LYS A 235 -20.35 -15.01 3.20
C LYS A 235 -20.98 -13.80 2.50
N ALA A 236 -21.68 -12.94 3.26
CA ALA A 236 -22.28 -11.70 2.77
C ALA A 236 -21.28 -10.77 2.06
N VAL A 237 -20.02 -10.73 2.53
CA VAL A 237 -18.94 -9.92 1.93
C VAL A 237 -18.56 -10.44 0.53
N THR A 238 -18.74 -11.74 0.31
CA THR A 238 -18.38 -12.43 -0.94
C THR A 238 -19.58 -12.75 -1.82
N ALA A 239 -20.77 -12.26 -1.49
CA ALA A 239 -21.95 -12.46 -2.31
C ALA A 239 -21.76 -11.83 -3.70
N GLY A 240 -21.78 -12.66 -4.75
CA GLY A 240 -21.52 -12.24 -6.14
C GLY A 240 -20.03 -12.20 -6.54
N CYS A 241 -19.13 -12.70 -5.69
CA CYS A 241 -17.70 -12.73 -5.97
C CYS A 241 -17.36 -13.66 -7.14
N ARG A 242 -16.50 -13.20 -8.06
CA ARG A 242 -15.99 -13.99 -9.18
C ARG A 242 -14.83 -14.90 -8.75
N SER A 243 -14.53 -15.90 -9.59
CA SER A 243 -13.27 -16.62 -9.45
C SER A 243 -12.09 -15.67 -9.64
N ARG A 244 -11.06 -15.78 -8.79
CA ARG A 244 -9.84 -14.95 -8.81
C ARG A 244 -10.09 -13.44 -8.67
N ASP A 245 -11.02 -13.05 -7.80
CA ASP A 245 -11.35 -11.65 -7.51
C ASP A 245 -10.26 -10.89 -6.73
N VAL A 246 -10.49 -9.59 -6.49
CA VAL A 246 -9.61 -8.69 -5.76
C VAL A 246 -10.30 -8.21 -4.49
N LEU A 247 -9.69 -8.43 -3.31
CA LEU A 247 -10.15 -7.88 -2.03
C LEU A 247 -9.35 -6.62 -1.69
N TYR A 248 -9.92 -5.46 -1.92
CA TYR A 248 -9.34 -4.17 -1.52
C TYR A 248 -9.52 -3.95 -0.02
N ILE A 249 -8.50 -3.37 0.61
CA ILE A 249 -8.56 -2.86 1.99
C ILE A 249 -8.01 -1.43 2.03
N ALA A 250 -8.56 -0.58 2.87
CA ALA A 250 -8.11 0.79 3.13
C ALA A 250 -8.26 1.11 4.61
N LEU A 251 -7.17 1.52 5.26
CA LEU A 251 -7.18 1.91 6.66
C LEU A 251 -7.39 3.42 6.77
N ILE A 252 -8.50 3.80 7.39
CA ILE A 252 -8.85 5.17 7.72
C ILE A 252 -8.42 5.48 9.13
N ARG A 253 -7.87 6.68 9.31
CA ARG A 253 -7.41 7.21 10.60
C ARG A 253 -8.18 8.49 10.88
N ARG A 254 -9.06 8.44 11.88
CA ARG A 254 -9.88 9.58 12.26
C ARG A 254 -9.11 10.49 13.23
N ASP A 255 -9.48 11.76 13.25
CA ASP A 255 -8.84 12.79 14.10
C ASP A 255 -8.92 12.46 15.60
N CYS A 256 -9.95 11.71 16.00
CA CYS A 256 -10.10 11.21 17.37
C CYS A 256 -9.15 10.06 17.72
N GLY A 257 -8.23 9.67 16.83
CA GLY A 257 -7.27 8.58 17.02
C GLY A 257 -7.81 7.18 16.74
N SER A 258 -9.11 7.04 16.46
CA SER A 258 -9.69 5.76 16.07
C SER A 258 -9.32 5.40 14.64
N THR A 259 -9.12 4.10 14.38
CA THR A 259 -8.84 3.59 13.05
C THR A 259 -9.90 2.57 12.62
N GLU A 260 -10.19 2.54 11.32
CA GLU A 260 -11.25 1.70 10.76
C GLU A 260 -10.81 1.18 9.40
N LEU A 261 -10.96 -0.13 9.19
CA LEU A 261 -10.59 -0.77 7.95
C LEU A 261 -11.82 -0.91 7.06
N TYR A 262 -11.77 -0.28 5.90
CA TYR A 262 -12.76 -0.41 4.83
C TYR A 262 -12.31 -1.48 3.86
N PHE A 263 -13.24 -2.30 3.38
CA PHE A 263 -12.92 -3.37 2.44
C PHE A 263 -14.07 -3.74 1.52
N THR A 264 -13.72 -4.15 0.31
CA THR A 264 -14.67 -4.62 -0.70
C THR A 264 -13.98 -5.54 -1.69
N TYR A 265 -14.73 -6.51 -2.20
CA TYR A 265 -14.32 -7.28 -3.37
C TYR A 265 -14.65 -6.48 -4.64
N LEU A 266 -13.77 -6.51 -5.65
CA LEU A 266 -13.98 -5.77 -6.90
C LEU A 266 -15.33 -6.11 -7.53
N SER A 267 -15.64 -7.41 -7.64
CA SER A 267 -16.81 -7.87 -8.38
C SER A 267 -18.13 -7.84 -7.59
N THR A 268 -18.08 -7.72 -6.26
CA THR A 268 -19.30 -7.65 -5.43
C THR A 268 -19.92 -6.27 -5.48
N SER A 269 -21.12 -6.10 -4.92
CA SER A 269 -21.89 -4.85 -5.00
C SER A 269 -21.84 -3.99 -3.75
N LYS A 270 -21.13 -4.40 -2.68
CA LYS A 270 -21.18 -3.75 -1.37
C LYS A 270 -19.81 -3.33 -0.85
N LEU A 271 -19.79 -2.28 -0.03
CA LEU A 271 -18.64 -1.84 0.75
C LEU A 271 -18.88 -2.15 2.23
N PHE A 272 -17.83 -2.57 2.92
CA PHE A 272 -17.90 -2.91 4.34
C PHE A 272 -16.83 -2.16 5.13
N SER A 273 -17.04 -2.01 6.43
CA SER A 273 -16.00 -1.58 7.36
C SER A 273 -15.96 -2.41 8.64
N LEU A 274 -14.81 -2.37 9.31
CA LEU A 274 -14.60 -2.96 10.62
C LEU A 274 -13.64 -2.07 11.41
N LYS A 275 -14.05 -1.64 12.61
CA LYS A 275 -13.17 -0.90 13.51
C LYS A 275 -11.93 -1.73 13.83
N SER A 276 -10.78 -1.08 13.84
CA SER A 276 -9.50 -1.76 14.05
C SER A 276 -9.38 -2.40 15.43
N GLU A 277 -10.08 -1.90 16.45
CA GLU A 277 -10.14 -2.53 17.77
C GLU A 277 -10.63 -4.00 17.73
N TYR A 278 -11.59 -4.28 16.86
CA TYR A 278 -12.13 -5.62 16.65
C TYR A 278 -11.21 -6.47 15.77
N LEU A 279 -10.52 -5.86 14.82
CA LEU A 279 -9.47 -6.54 14.05
C LEU A 279 -8.32 -6.99 14.97
N ARG A 280 -7.81 -6.10 15.82
CA ARG A 280 -6.67 -6.38 16.72
C ARG A 280 -6.98 -7.45 17.76
N SER A 281 -8.21 -7.45 18.29
CA SER A 281 -8.66 -8.44 19.27
C SER A 281 -9.14 -9.75 18.64
N GLY A 282 -9.35 -9.78 17.32
CA GLY A 282 -9.91 -10.93 16.60
C GLY A 282 -11.42 -11.13 16.78
N VAL A 283 -12.11 -10.20 17.44
CA VAL A 283 -13.56 -10.25 17.71
C VAL A 283 -14.33 -9.57 16.59
N ALA A 284 -14.20 -10.10 15.36
CA ALA A 284 -14.82 -9.51 14.18
C ALA A 284 -16.28 -9.96 13.94
N ASP A 285 -16.69 -11.09 14.54
CA ASP A 285 -18.01 -11.67 14.31
C ASP A 285 -19.14 -10.74 14.78
N GLY A 286 -20.13 -10.53 13.92
CA GLY A 286 -21.21 -9.56 14.15
C GLY A 286 -20.79 -8.08 14.23
N ARG A 287 -19.52 -7.72 14.00
CA ARG A 287 -19.01 -6.33 14.09
C ARG A 287 -18.69 -5.68 12.75
N ILE A 288 -18.79 -6.43 11.66
CA ILE A 288 -18.60 -5.91 10.30
C ILE A 288 -19.85 -5.11 9.90
N LEU A 289 -19.64 -3.85 9.52
CA LEU A 289 -20.68 -2.95 9.08
C LEU A 289 -20.83 -3.03 7.55
N ASP A 290 -22.07 -3.17 7.08
CA ASP A 290 -22.43 -3.02 5.67
C ASP A 290 -22.72 -1.53 5.41
N LEU A 291 -21.92 -0.90 4.57
CA LEU A 291 -22.02 0.53 4.27
C LEU A 291 -22.93 0.82 3.08
N GLY A 292 -23.45 -0.22 2.42
CA GLY A 292 -24.36 -0.08 1.31
C GLY A 292 -23.74 -0.42 -0.04
N LYS A 293 -24.50 -0.11 -1.09
CA LYS A 293 -24.24 -0.52 -2.46
C LYS A 293 -23.21 0.40 -3.12
N LYS A 294 -22.23 -0.19 -3.79
CA LYS A 294 -21.27 0.53 -4.64
C LYS A 294 -21.96 1.00 -5.93
N PRO A 295 -21.63 2.19 -6.44
CA PRO A 295 -22.19 2.69 -7.71
C PRO A 295 -21.85 1.77 -8.89
N SER A 296 -20.61 1.26 -8.88
CA SER A 296 -20.08 0.34 -9.87
C SER A 296 -19.00 -0.54 -9.21
N ARG A 297 -18.22 -1.26 -10.02
CA ARG A 297 -17.03 -1.99 -9.57
C ARG A 297 -15.93 -1.03 -9.15
N MET A 298 -15.98 -0.65 -7.88
CA MET A 298 -15.03 0.24 -7.23
C MET A 298 -13.64 -0.40 -7.13
N VAL A 299 -12.63 0.33 -7.62
CA VAL A 299 -11.20 0.06 -7.44
C VAL A 299 -10.67 1.06 -6.44
N ILE A 300 -10.38 0.62 -5.21
CA ILE A 300 -9.75 1.49 -4.21
C ILE A 300 -8.28 1.66 -4.61
N ILE A 301 -7.87 2.91 -4.83
CA ILE A 301 -6.53 3.24 -5.27
C ILE A 301 -5.66 3.84 -4.16
N GLY A 302 -6.24 4.36 -3.07
CA GLY A 302 -5.44 4.89 -1.96
C GLY A 302 -6.27 5.63 -0.92
N THR A 303 -5.56 6.24 0.03
CA THR A 303 -6.12 7.12 1.07
C THR A 303 -5.21 8.34 1.23
N ASP A 304 -5.69 9.39 1.88
CA ASP A 304 -4.87 10.51 2.34
C ASP A 304 -4.17 10.23 3.68
N ASN A 305 -4.27 9.01 4.20
CA ASN A 305 -3.88 8.62 5.56
C ASN A 305 -4.70 9.33 6.68
N GLY A 306 -5.81 9.97 6.32
CA GLY A 306 -6.80 10.57 7.21
C GLY A 306 -8.18 9.95 6.99
N SER A 307 -9.17 10.78 6.68
CA SER A 307 -10.57 10.38 6.52
C SER A 307 -10.97 10.01 5.09
N ALA A 308 -10.11 10.18 4.07
CA ALA A 308 -10.54 10.05 2.68
C ALA A 308 -10.08 8.74 2.00
N ILE A 309 -10.99 8.14 1.24
CA ILE A 309 -10.70 7.06 0.30
C ILE A 309 -10.72 7.63 -1.12
N PHE A 310 -9.68 7.28 -1.89
CA PHE A 310 -9.62 7.56 -3.32
C PHE A 310 -9.90 6.28 -4.09
N PHE A 311 -10.77 6.39 -5.09
CA PHE A 311 -11.18 5.26 -5.90
C PHE A 311 -11.48 5.68 -7.33
N ARG A 312 -11.51 4.69 -8.23
CA ARG A 312 -12.12 4.83 -9.56
C ARG A 312 -13.06 3.66 -9.79
N ASN A 313 -13.89 3.73 -10.82
CA ASN A 313 -14.63 2.56 -11.26
C ASN A 313 -13.79 1.72 -12.24
N GLU A 314 -14.09 0.43 -12.36
CA GLU A 314 -13.46 -0.46 -13.32
C GLU A 314 -13.68 0.05 -14.75
N GLY A 315 -12.60 0.35 -15.48
CA GLY A 315 -12.65 0.87 -16.84
C GLY A 315 -12.64 2.40 -16.95
N ASP A 316 -13.01 3.11 -15.88
CA ASP A 316 -13.15 4.56 -15.92
C ASP A 316 -11.84 5.30 -15.65
N ALA A 317 -11.63 6.41 -16.36
CA ALA A 317 -10.49 7.31 -16.20
C ALA A 317 -10.65 8.30 -15.03
N GLU A 318 -11.88 8.47 -14.53
CA GLU A 318 -12.18 9.36 -13.41
C GLU A 318 -11.81 8.75 -12.07
N VAL A 319 -11.21 9.58 -11.22
CA VAL A 319 -10.92 9.28 -9.82
C VAL A 319 -11.78 10.16 -8.95
N TYR A 320 -12.40 9.53 -7.96
CA TYR A 320 -13.21 10.16 -6.96
C TYR A 320 -12.53 10.10 -5.59
N ARG A 321 -12.78 11.13 -4.78
CA ARG A 321 -12.53 11.19 -3.34
C ARG A 321 -13.86 11.00 -2.63
N TRP A 322 -13.87 10.12 -1.63
CA TRP A 322 -14.97 10.01 -0.67
C TRP A 322 -14.45 10.27 0.74
N ASP A 323 -15.08 11.21 1.45
CA ASP A 323 -14.81 11.47 2.86
C ASP A 323 -15.62 10.51 3.73
N THR A 324 -14.95 9.64 4.48
CA THR A 324 -15.59 8.59 5.29
C THR A 324 -16.30 9.11 6.54
N ASN A 325 -16.26 10.42 6.78
CA ASN A 325 -17.14 11.09 7.74
C ASN A 325 -18.55 11.35 7.16
N SER A 326 -18.71 11.26 5.85
CA SER A 326 -20.01 11.33 5.17
C SER A 326 -20.57 9.94 4.87
N THR A 327 -21.88 9.85 4.62
CA THR A 327 -22.52 8.59 4.22
C THR A 327 -21.95 8.08 2.89
N PHE A 328 -21.88 6.76 2.74
CA PHE A 328 -21.44 6.14 1.49
C PHE A 328 -22.54 6.26 0.42
N ALA A 329 -22.53 7.36 -0.32
CA ALA A 329 -23.52 7.71 -1.34
C ALA A 329 -22.87 8.48 -2.48
N GLU A 330 -23.38 8.31 -3.70
CA GLU A 330 -22.84 8.94 -4.91
C GLU A 330 -22.78 10.47 -4.83
N THR A 331 -23.73 11.10 -4.15
CA THR A 331 -23.76 12.55 -3.91
C THR A 331 -22.58 13.06 -3.08
N ASN A 332 -21.89 12.17 -2.34
CA ASN A 332 -20.73 12.50 -1.52
C ASN A 332 -19.39 12.16 -2.21
N PHE A 333 -19.41 11.65 -3.45
CA PHE A 333 -18.21 11.33 -4.20
C PHE A 333 -17.78 12.53 -5.03
N LYS A 334 -16.62 13.09 -4.70
CA LYS A 334 -16.08 14.26 -5.41
C LYS A 334 -15.09 13.82 -6.48
N PRO A 335 -15.27 14.16 -7.77
CA PRO A 335 -14.23 13.92 -8.77
C PRO A 335 -13.00 14.79 -8.46
N VAL A 336 -11.81 14.18 -8.45
CA VAL A 336 -10.56 14.87 -8.08
C VAL A 336 -9.44 14.69 -9.09
N TYR A 337 -9.62 13.80 -10.08
CA TYR A 337 -8.67 13.61 -11.17
C TYR A 337 -9.32 12.88 -12.34
N ARG A 338 -8.82 13.10 -13.55
CA ARG A 338 -9.16 12.33 -14.74
C ARG A 338 -7.92 12.13 -15.61
N SER A 339 -7.64 10.88 -15.99
CA SER A 339 -6.57 10.60 -16.96
C SER A 339 -6.88 11.26 -18.31
N GLN A 340 -5.93 12.01 -18.85
CA GLN A 340 -6.06 12.67 -20.18
C GLN A 340 -5.82 11.71 -21.35
N THR A 341 -5.27 10.53 -21.08
CA THR A 341 -4.98 9.48 -22.06
C THR A 341 -5.69 8.19 -21.66
N CYS A 342 -5.59 7.13 -22.45
CA CYS A 342 -6.15 5.80 -22.14
C CYS A 342 -5.49 5.08 -20.94
N GLN A 343 -4.77 5.82 -20.08
CA GLN A 343 -4.16 5.30 -18.86
C GLN A 343 -5.19 5.20 -17.74
N LEU A 344 -5.05 4.18 -16.89
CA LEU A 344 -5.83 4.02 -15.67
C LEU A 344 -4.95 4.25 -14.45
N VAL A 345 -5.49 4.99 -13.48
CA VAL A 345 -4.86 5.20 -12.19
C VAL A 345 -4.84 3.88 -11.41
N THR A 346 -3.67 3.44 -10.96
CA THR A 346 -3.48 2.22 -10.16
C THR A 346 -3.23 2.53 -8.69
N HIS A 347 -2.76 3.74 -8.37
CA HIS A 347 -2.53 4.16 -7.00
C HIS A 347 -2.68 5.68 -6.81
N ALA A 348 -3.26 6.09 -5.68
CA ALA A 348 -3.20 7.45 -5.15
C ALA A 348 -2.33 7.47 -3.89
N VAL A 349 -1.40 8.42 -3.81
CA VAL A 349 -0.37 8.47 -2.76
C VAL A 349 -0.16 9.92 -2.27
N PRO A 350 -0.05 10.15 -0.94
CA PRO A 350 0.30 11.45 -0.40
C PRO A 350 1.75 11.85 -0.70
N ASP A 351 1.96 13.09 -1.14
CA ASP A 351 3.25 13.79 -1.19
C ASP A 351 3.31 14.79 -0.03
N TYR A 352 3.68 14.28 1.15
CA TYR A 352 3.71 15.08 2.38
C TYR A 352 4.66 16.27 2.31
N LYS A 353 5.76 16.17 1.55
CA LYS A 353 6.71 17.28 1.38
C LYS A 353 6.06 18.47 0.69
N ARG A 354 5.13 18.22 -0.24
CA ARG A 354 4.46 19.25 -1.04
C ARG A 354 3.01 19.49 -0.62
N ASN A 355 2.51 18.79 0.39
CA ASN A 355 1.11 18.83 0.83
C ASN A 355 0.11 18.59 -0.33
N THR A 356 0.41 17.61 -1.19
CA THR A 356 -0.44 17.26 -2.34
C THR A 356 -0.69 15.77 -2.41
N MET A 357 -1.71 15.36 -3.16
CA MET A 357 -1.88 13.97 -3.57
C MET A 357 -1.28 13.76 -4.97
N ARG A 358 -0.75 12.57 -5.22
CA ARG A 358 -0.27 12.14 -6.54
C ARG A 358 -0.99 10.89 -6.99
N VAL A 359 -1.04 10.68 -8.30
CA VAL A 359 -1.59 9.49 -8.94
C VAL A 359 -0.52 8.77 -9.75
N LEU A 360 -0.37 7.48 -9.50
CA LEU A 360 0.35 6.56 -10.38
C LEU A 360 -0.66 6.00 -11.38
N GLN A 361 -0.37 6.15 -12.67
CA GLN A 361 -1.21 5.63 -13.73
C GLN A 361 -0.37 4.96 -14.81
N SER A 362 -1.00 4.06 -15.56
CA SER A 362 -0.35 3.37 -16.66
C SER A 362 -1.35 2.89 -17.70
N ASN A 363 -0.88 2.47 -18.87
CA ASN A 363 -1.68 1.68 -19.81
C ASN A 363 -1.81 0.22 -19.35
N PHE A 364 -2.19 0.02 -18.08
CA PHE A 364 -2.37 -1.27 -17.43
C PHE A 364 -3.26 -2.25 -18.25
N PRO A 365 -4.36 -1.81 -18.90
CA PRO A 365 -5.14 -2.70 -19.75
C PRO A 365 -4.33 -3.35 -20.88
N ASP A 366 -3.47 -2.59 -21.57
CA ASP A 366 -2.59 -3.11 -22.62
C ASP A 366 -1.56 -4.08 -22.06
N TYR A 367 -1.01 -3.77 -20.88
CA TYR A 367 -0.05 -4.64 -20.19
C TYR A 367 -0.68 -6.00 -19.85
N MET A 368 -1.89 -5.97 -19.29
CA MET A 368 -2.64 -7.17 -18.94
C MET A 368 -2.94 -8.04 -20.17
N GLN A 369 -3.25 -7.41 -21.30
CA GLN A 369 -3.49 -8.08 -22.58
C GLN A 369 -2.21 -8.43 -23.35
N ASN A 370 -1.03 -8.12 -22.81
CA ASN A 370 0.28 -8.30 -23.47
C ASN A 370 0.38 -7.58 -24.83
N ARG A 371 -0.23 -6.39 -24.94
CA ARG A 371 -0.27 -5.53 -26.15
C ARG A 371 0.64 -4.30 -26.06
N VAL A 372 1.38 -4.15 -24.95
CA VAL A 372 2.38 -3.08 -24.83
C VAL A 372 3.50 -3.27 -25.86
N GLY A 373 3.96 -2.17 -26.46
CA GLY A 373 5.10 -2.17 -27.38
C GLY A 373 6.44 -2.34 -26.64
N CYS A 374 7.28 -1.32 -26.64
CA CYS A 374 8.59 -1.35 -26.00
C CYS A 374 8.54 -1.37 -24.46
N GLY A 375 7.38 -1.08 -23.86
CA GLY A 375 7.19 -0.93 -22.41
C GLY A 375 5.77 -0.52 -22.06
N ALA A 376 5.32 -0.80 -20.83
CA ALA A 376 4.16 -0.12 -20.28
C ALA A 376 4.49 1.36 -20.07
N ILE A 377 3.63 2.26 -20.56
CA ILE A 377 3.74 3.71 -20.38
C ILE A 377 3.15 4.06 -19.03
N GLN A 378 3.92 4.73 -18.20
CA GLN A 378 3.59 4.98 -16.81
C GLN A 378 3.86 6.43 -16.46
N GLN A 379 3.07 6.95 -15.53
CA GLN A 379 3.13 8.34 -15.12
C GLN A 379 2.85 8.48 -13.63
N LEU A 380 3.63 9.32 -12.96
CA LEU A 380 3.30 9.86 -11.65
C LEU A 380 2.92 11.34 -11.80
N GLY A 381 1.62 11.63 -11.73
CA GLY A 381 1.04 12.97 -11.87
C GLY A 381 0.62 13.56 -10.53
N LEU A 382 0.44 14.88 -10.49
CA LEU A 382 -0.27 15.53 -9.39
C LEU A 382 -1.77 15.25 -9.52
N MET A 383 -2.42 14.94 -8.40
CA MET A 383 -3.86 14.95 -8.31
C MET A 383 -4.30 16.41 -8.16
N GLN A 384 -4.68 17.02 -9.29
CA GLN A 384 -5.17 18.39 -9.32
C GLN A 384 -6.70 18.34 -9.26
N GLY A 385 -7.24 18.50 -8.06
CA GLY A 385 -8.64 18.86 -7.87
C GLY A 385 -8.76 20.37 -7.81
N CYS A 386 -9.70 20.95 -8.54
CA CYS A 386 -10.06 22.36 -8.46
C CYS A 386 -11.57 22.43 -8.23
N TRP A 387 -12.09 21.80 -7.16
CA TRP A 387 -13.53 21.53 -7.06
C TRP A 387 -14.03 21.54 -5.61
#